data_AF-A0AAV5G655-F1
#
_entry.id   AF-A0AAV5G655-F1
#
_cell.length_a   1.000
_cell.length_b   1.000
_cell.length_c   1.000
_cell.angle_alpha   90.00
_cell.angle_beta   90.00
_cell.angle_gamma   90.00
#
_symmetry.space_group_name_H-M   'P 1'
#
loop_
_entity.id
_entity.type
_entity.pdbx_description
1 polymer ?
#
loop_
_entity_poly.entity_id
_entity_poly.type
_entity_poly.pdbx_seq_one_letter_code
_entity_poly.pdbx_strand_id
1 'polypeptide(L)'
;MEADNRTGGWRIRSLFGTLGWLSAEETAEFPDLELLRAAGMTASTTAEVDLDDVAVNLGLAPWHIAHNNQPEGTVLLAGGVPAAVDTSMTSDVQQSQIEAMGTASVFVEFHHIGDDIVITVDDSVFGLLGPAADYELLAQLLAQAPIAARAYIASGMVAVDLPADPQQLFAPNVPPLSFGINTPLIPSPLALGGEAADELLNFDPEEFVDPPHATKPESARFFVRPDFDNQPATEAFQALFHKDPATDADDADEAGDDGKET
;
A
#
# COMPACT_ATOMS: atom_id res chain seq x y z
N MET A 1 -12.39 -11.89 -18.33
CA MET A 1 -11.25 -11.94 -19.27
C MET A 1 -10.75 -13.37 -19.31
N GLU A 2 -10.53 -13.91 -20.51
CA GLU A 2 -10.13 -15.29 -20.76
C GLU A 2 -8.76 -15.28 -21.45
N ALA A 3 -7.78 -16.02 -20.92
CA ALA A 3 -6.44 -16.05 -21.47
C ALA A 3 -6.39 -16.76 -22.83
N ASP A 4 -5.76 -16.14 -23.83
CA ASP A 4 -5.43 -16.80 -25.10
C ASP A 4 -3.96 -17.24 -25.08
N ASN A 5 -3.75 -18.47 -24.60
CA ASN A 5 -2.41 -19.06 -24.50
C ASN A 5 -1.70 -19.26 -25.85
N ARG A 6 -2.42 -19.22 -26.97
CA ARG A 6 -1.82 -19.35 -28.30
C ARG A 6 -1.18 -18.03 -28.76
N THR A 7 -1.78 -16.91 -28.39
CA THR A 7 -1.33 -15.57 -28.82
C THR A 7 -0.60 -14.81 -27.72
N GLY A 8 -0.67 -15.27 -26.46
CA GLY A 8 -0.12 -14.57 -25.30
C GLY A 8 -0.95 -13.35 -24.88
N GLY A 9 -2.16 -13.22 -25.42
CA GLY A 9 -3.08 -12.11 -25.15
C GLY A 9 -4.27 -12.51 -24.29
N TRP A 10 -5.24 -11.60 -24.19
CA TRP A 10 -6.48 -11.80 -23.43
C TRP A 10 -7.71 -11.53 -24.28
N ARG A 11 -8.72 -12.39 -24.14
CA ARG A 11 -10.05 -12.16 -24.71
C ARG A 11 -10.96 -11.51 -23.67
N ILE A 12 -11.52 -10.35 -24.02
CA ILE A 12 -12.46 -9.63 -23.16
C ILE A 12 -13.87 -10.08 -23.55
N ARG A 13 -14.58 -10.69 -22.60
CA ARG A 13 -15.91 -11.26 -22.81
C ARG A 13 -16.89 -10.68 -21.81
N SER A 14 -18.12 -10.46 -22.28
CA SER A 14 -19.30 -10.25 -21.45
C SER A 14 -20.26 -11.43 -21.61
N LEU A 15 -21.34 -11.42 -20.83
CA LEU A 15 -22.45 -12.38 -21.00
C LEU A 15 -23.07 -12.31 -22.41
N PHE A 16 -22.91 -11.18 -23.12
CA PHE A 16 -23.52 -10.92 -24.42
C PHE A 16 -22.58 -11.19 -25.61
N GLY A 17 -21.29 -11.45 -25.37
CA GLY A 17 -20.35 -11.72 -26.45
C GLY A 17 -18.90 -11.38 -26.12
N THR A 18 -18.11 -11.19 -27.18
CA THR A 18 -16.72 -10.70 -27.07
C THR A 18 -16.73 -9.19 -27.25
N LEU A 19 -16.20 -8.47 -26.26
CA LEU A 19 -16.07 -7.02 -26.30
C LEU A 19 -14.79 -6.60 -27.04
N GLY A 20 -13.72 -7.39 -26.90
CA GLY A 20 -12.44 -7.06 -27.51
C GLY A 20 -11.36 -8.10 -27.25
N TRP A 21 -10.16 -7.76 -27.68
CA TRP A 21 -8.95 -8.57 -27.55
C TRP A 21 -7.80 -7.67 -27.13
N LEU A 22 -6.98 -8.17 -26.22
CA LEU A 22 -5.69 -7.63 -25.85
C LEU A 22 -4.62 -8.50 -26.51
N SER A 23 -3.73 -7.87 -27.26
CA SER A 23 -2.55 -8.52 -27.81
C SER A 23 -1.51 -8.79 -26.71
N ALA A 24 -0.48 -9.58 -27.05
CA ALA A 24 0.64 -9.82 -26.14
C ALA A 24 1.44 -8.55 -25.81
N GLU A 25 1.53 -7.62 -26.77
CA GLU A 25 2.24 -6.33 -26.58
C GLU A 25 1.51 -5.45 -25.57
N GLU A 26 0.19 -5.29 -25.72
CA GLU A 26 -0.63 -4.54 -24.77
C GLU A 26 -0.70 -5.22 -23.39
N THR A 27 -0.70 -6.57 -23.37
CA THR A 27 -0.69 -7.32 -22.10
C THR A 27 0.60 -7.10 -21.31
N ALA A 28 1.73 -6.80 -21.98
CA ALA A 28 3.00 -6.56 -21.32
C ALA A 28 2.98 -5.31 -20.40
N GLU A 29 2.04 -4.38 -20.62
CA GLU A 29 1.82 -3.22 -19.76
C GLU A 29 1.14 -3.60 -18.42
N PHE A 30 0.60 -4.82 -18.32
CA PHE A 30 -0.15 -5.32 -17.16
C PHE A 30 0.46 -6.63 -16.63
N PRO A 31 1.59 -6.57 -15.90
CA PRO A 31 2.30 -7.76 -15.43
C PRO A 31 1.45 -8.68 -14.55
N ASP A 32 0.49 -8.13 -13.80
CA ASP A 32 -0.41 -8.92 -12.96
C ASP A 32 -1.34 -9.84 -13.76
N LEU A 33 -1.69 -9.46 -15.00
CA LEU A 33 -2.43 -10.33 -15.89
C LEU A 33 -1.57 -11.51 -16.33
N GLU A 34 -0.27 -11.33 -16.54
CA GLU A 34 0.62 -12.44 -16.83
C GLU A 34 0.68 -13.44 -15.65
N LEU A 35 0.66 -12.96 -14.40
CA LEU A 35 0.60 -13.81 -13.21
C LEU A 35 -0.66 -14.67 -13.19
N LEU A 36 -1.82 -14.07 -13.46
CA LEU A 36 -3.08 -14.82 -13.53
C LEU A 36 -3.09 -15.83 -14.68
N ARG A 37 -2.54 -15.46 -15.84
CA ARG A 37 -2.44 -16.34 -17.00
C ARG A 37 -1.57 -17.57 -16.68
N ALA A 38 -0.40 -17.35 -16.09
CA ALA A 38 0.52 -18.42 -15.70
C ALA A 38 -0.12 -19.36 -14.66
N ALA A 39 -0.95 -18.82 -13.75
CA ALA A 39 -1.71 -19.60 -12.78
C ALA A 39 -2.99 -20.26 -13.34
N GLY A 40 -3.30 -20.06 -14.63
CA GLY A 40 -4.52 -20.60 -15.25
C GLY A 40 -5.82 -19.97 -14.74
N MET A 41 -5.74 -18.78 -14.15
CA MET A 41 -6.88 -18.06 -13.58
C MET A 41 -7.56 -17.16 -14.62
N THR A 42 -8.84 -16.88 -14.40
CA THR A 42 -9.61 -15.90 -15.18
C THR A 42 -9.87 -14.65 -14.36
N ALA A 43 -9.57 -13.47 -14.89
CA ALA A 43 -9.87 -12.20 -14.25
C ALA A 43 -11.28 -11.71 -14.60
N SER A 44 -12.01 -11.17 -13.62
CA SER A 44 -13.21 -10.36 -13.87
C SER A 44 -12.83 -8.89 -13.89
N THR A 45 -13.46 -8.09 -14.75
CA THR A 45 -13.27 -6.64 -14.78
C THR A 45 -14.57 -5.92 -15.15
N THR A 46 -14.60 -4.61 -14.90
CA THR A 46 -15.70 -3.71 -15.27
C THR A 46 -15.40 -3.05 -16.60
N ALA A 47 -16.40 -2.99 -17.47
CA ALA A 47 -16.37 -2.20 -18.70
C ALA A 47 -17.46 -1.13 -18.62
N GLU A 48 -17.10 0.11 -18.93
CA GLU A 48 -18.01 1.21 -19.13
C GLU A 48 -18.32 1.34 -20.63
N VAL A 49 -19.59 1.50 -20.96
CA VAL A 49 -20.06 1.60 -22.34
C VAL A 49 -20.68 2.98 -22.49
N ASP A 50 -20.03 3.84 -23.28
CA ASP A 50 -20.63 5.06 -23.82
C ASP A 50 -21.15 4.76 -25.23
N LEU A 51 -22.09 5.56 -25.73
CA LEU A 51 -22.93 5.29 -26.92
C LEU A 51 -22.17 4.74 -28.14
N ASP A 52 -20.93 5.18 -28.33
CA ASP A 52 -20.07 4.76 -29.45
C ASP A 52 -18.77 4.04 -29.01
N ASP A 53 -18.46 3.97 -27.70
CA ASP A 53 -17.17 3.52 -27.19
C ASP A 53 -17.29 2.58 -25.97
N VAL A 54 -16.41 1.58 -25.88
CA VAL A 54 -16.32 0.68 -24.72
C VAL A 54 -14.95 0.87 -24.05
N ALA A 55 -14.95 1.42 -22.85
CA ALA A 55 -13.77 1.54 -22.00
C ALA A 55 -13.73 0.35 -21.03
N VAL A 56 -12.69 -0.47 -21.11
CA VAL A 56 -12.50 -1.60 -20.19
C VAL A 56 -11.47 -1.20 -19.15
N ASN A 57 -11.77 -1.39 -17.88
CA ASN A 57 -10.76 -1.21 -16.83
C ASN A 57 -9.75 -2.35 -16.95
N LEU A 58 -8.56 -2.03 -17.41
CA LEU A 58 -7.46 -2.98 -17.56
C LEU A 58 -6.49 -2.79 -16.40
N GLY A 59 -6.11 -3.91 -15.79
CA GLY A 59 -5.27 -3.91 -14.60
C GLY A 59 -6.02 -4.40 -13.36
N LEU A 60 -5.24 -4.65 -12.32
CA LEU A 60 -5.73 -5.13 -11.04
C LEU A 60 -5.34 -4.12 -9.96
N ALA A 61 -6.24 -3.88 -9.01
CA ALA A 61 -5.86 -3.14 -7.82
C ALA A 61 -4.81 -3.97 -7.05
N PRO A 62 -3.89 -3.32 -6.29
CA PRO A 62 -2.84 -4.01 -5.54
C PRO A 62 -3.36 -5.08 -4.54
N TRP A 63 -4.65 -5.02 -4.24
CA TRP A 63 -5.35 -5.91 -3.31
C TRP A 63 -5.96 -7.16 -3.97
N HIS A 64 -6.06 -7.20 -5.30
CA HIS A 64 -6.74 -8.28 -6.00
C HIS A 64 -5.91 -9.57 -6.05
N ILE A 65 -4.59 -9.45 -6.13
CA ILE A 65 -3.65 -10.57 -6.10
C ILE A 65 -2.90 -10.53 -4.77
N ALA A 66 -2.86 -11.67 -4.09
CA ALA A 66 -2.05 -11.81 -2.89
C ALA A 66 -0.57 -11.96 -3.28
N HIS A 67 0.32 -11.30 -2.54
CA HIS A 67 1.75 -11.32 -2.84
C HIS A 67 2.44 -12.62 -2.41
N ASN A 68 1.74 -13.50 -1.69
CA ASN A 68 2.15 -14.87 -1.38
C ASN A 68 1.05 -15.88 -1.75
N ASN A 69 1.39 -17.16 -1.72
CA ASN A 69 0.43 -18.24 -1.89
C ASN A 69 -0.32 -18.51 -0.59
N GLN A 70 -1.54 -19.05 -0.71
CA GLN A 70 -2.22 -19.62 0.45
C GLN A 70 -1.33 -20.74 1.05
N PRO A 71 -1.06 -20.73 2.36
CA PRO A 71 -0.22 -21.74 2.99
C PRO A 71 -0.80 -23.15 2.86
N GLU A 72 0.08 -24.13 2.64
CA GLU A 72 -0.32 -25.50 2.35
C GLU A 72 -1.07 -26.14 3.53
N GLY A 73 -2.16 -26.85 3.24
CA GLY A 73 -2.94 -27.55 4.28
C GLY A 73 -3.86 -26.67 5.11
N THR A 74 -3.93 -25.37 4.82
CA THR A 74 -4.88 -24.44 5.46
C THR A 74 -6.24 -24.44 4.79
N VAL A 75 -7.28 -24.11 5.57
CA VAL A 75 -8.60 -23.74 5.07
C VAL A 75 -8.70 -22.22 5.02
N LEU A 76 -9.17 -21.66 3.89
CA LEU A 76 -9.29 -20.22 3.72
C LEU A 76 -10.61 -19.69 4.29
N LEU A 77 -10.56 -18.70 5.18
CA LEU A 77 -11.75 -17.98 5.64
C LEU A 77 -12.38 -17.18 4.50
N ALA A 78 -13.71 -17.15 4.49
CA ALA A 78 -14.45 -16.17 3.71
C ALA A 78 -14.17 -14.76 4.25
N GLY A 79 -14.01 -13.80 3.34
CA GLY A 79 -13.89 -12.39 3.71
C GLY A 79 -15.24 -11.72 3.92
N GLY A 80 -15.22 -10.49 4.44
CA GLY A 80 -16.36 -9.60 4.48
C GLY A 80 -16.30 -8.53 5.59
N VAL A 81 -15.54 -8.76 6.66
CA VAL A 81 -15.38 -7.79 7.75
C VAL A 81 -13.90 -7.61 8.08
N PRO A 82 -13.36 -6.39 8.02
CA PRO A 82 -11.98 -6.15 8.41
C PRO A 82 -11.82 -6.17 9.94
N ALA A 83 -10.83 -6.90 10.42
CA ALA A 83 -10.37 -6.84 11.81
C ALA A 83 -8.94 -6.29 11.83
N ALA A 84 -8.73 -5.21 12.58
CA ALA A 84 -7.42 -4.57 12.70
C ALA A 84 -6.44 -5.47 13.44
N VAL A 85 -5.19 -5.44 13.01
CA VAL A 85 -4.08 -6.18 13.63
C VAL A 85 -3.16 -5.19 14.32
N ASP A 86 -2.83 -5.46 15.58
CA ASP A 86 -1.78 -4.76 16.30
C ASP A 86 -0.40 -5.27 15.86
N THR A 87 0.30 -4.46 15.08
CA THR A 87 1.66 -4.73 14.58
C THR A 87 2.74 -4.15 15.50
N SER A 88 2.41 -3.54 16.64
CA SER A 88 3.40 -2.96 17.54
C SER A 88 4.14 -3.99 18.39
N MET A 89 3.55 -5.18 18.54
CA MET A 89 4.03 -6.25 19.44
C MET A 89 4.76 -7.39 18.73
N THR A 90 5.00 -7.29 17.42
CA THR A 90 5.74 -8.34 16.69
C THR A 90 7.25 -8.26 16.95
N SER A 91 7.88 -9.42 17.13
CA SER A 91 9.34 -9.57 17.20
C SER A 91 10.00 -9.74 15.84
N ASP A 92 9.23 -10.15 14.82
CA ASP A 92 9.79 -10.71 13.59
C ASP A 92 9.71 -9.73 12.41
N VAL A 93 8.70 -8.86 12.39
CA VAL A 93 8.46 -7.92 11.28
C VAL A 93 8.38 -6.48 11.80
N GLN A 94 9.37 -5.67 11.50
CA GLN A 94 9.38 -4.27 11.95
C GLN A 94 8.35 -3.43 11.19
N GLN A 95 7.84 -2.38 11.85
CA GLN A 95 6.89 -1.44 11.25
C GLN A 95 7.40 -0.82 9.93
N SER A 96 8.70 -0.53 9.84
CA SER A 96 9.33 -0.02 8.62
C SER A 96 9.30 -1.03 7.45
N GLN A 97 9.30 -2.33 7.74
CA GLN A 97 9.14 -3.39 6.73
C GLN A 97 7.69 -3.45 6.26
N ILE A 98 6.71 -3.30 7.16
CA ILE A 98 5.28 -3.24 6.82
C ILE A 98 4.98 -2.02 5.95
N GLU A 99 5.56 -0.86 6.28
CA GLU A 99 5.46 0.35 5.45
C GLU A 99 6.09 0.16 4.06
N ALA A 100 7.24 -0.53 3.99
CA ALA A 100 7.92 -0.83 2.74
C ALA A 100 7.14 -1.82 1.84
N MET A 101 6.24 -2.64 2.40
CA MET A 101 5.33 -3.48 1.61
C MET A 101 4.28 -2.64 0.85
N GLY A 102 4.04 -1.39 1.27
CA GLY A 102 3.14 -0.47 0.59
C GLY A 102 1.67 -0.89 0.69
N THR A 103 0.95 -0.78 -0.42
CA THR A 103 -0.45 -1.21 -0.53
C THR A 103 -0.51 -2.60 -1.14
N ALA A 104 -0.95 -3.61 -0.41
CA ALA A 104 -0.88 -5.01 -0.86
C ALA A 104 -1.91 -5.91 -0.16
N SER A 105 -2.22 -7.05 -0.78
CA SER A 105 -2.87 -8.17 -0.09
C SER A 105 -1.91 -9.34 0.12
N VAL A 106 -2.09 -10.08 1.21
CA VAL A 106 -1.32 -11.29 1.56
C VAL A 106 -2.23 -12.34 2.17
N PHE A 107 -1.83 -13.60 2.18
CA PHE A 107 -2.42 -14.65 3.00
C PHE A 107 -1.65 -14.77 4.30
N VAL A 108 -2.36 -14.85 5.41
CA VAL A 108 -1.81 -15.04 6.75
C VAL A 108 -2.41 -16.28 7.38
N GLU A 109 -1.67 -16.92 8.29
CA GLU A 109 -2.20 -18.00 9.14
C GLU A 109 -2.53 -17.46 10.52
N PHE A 110 -3.56 -18.02 11.14
CA PHE A 110 -3.87 -17.72 12.54
C PHE A 110 -3.29 -18.79 13.46
N HIS A 111 -2.83 -18.35 14.63
CA HIS A 111 -2.33 -19.22 15.69
C HIS A 111 -2.95 -18.80 17.02
N HIS A 112 -3.48 -19.77 17.75
CA HIS A 112 -3.96 -19.55 19.12
C HIS A 112 -2.81 -19.81 20.10
N ILE A 113 -2.31 -18.76 20.75
CA ILE A 113 -1.15 -18.80 21.65
C ILE A 113 -1.54 -18.17 22.99
N GLY A 114 -1.58 -18.98 24.04
CA GLY A 114 -2.05 -18.52 25.35
C GLY A 114 -3.53 -18.10 25.26
N ASP A 115 -3.81 -16.85 25.64
CA ASP A 115 -5.15 -16.26 25.59
C ASP A 115 -5.36 -15.38 24.35
N ASP A 116 -4.42 -15.37 23.40
CA ASP A 116 -4.37 -14.44 22.27
C ASP A 116 -4.37 -15.17 20.92
N ILE A 117 -4.86 -14.48 19.88
CA ILE A 117 -4.75 -14.91 18.49
C ILE A 117 -3.69 -14.06 17.79
N VAL A 118 -2.64 -14.73 17.33
CA VAL A 118 -1.53 -14.16 16.59
C VAL A 118 -1.68 -14.54 15.12
N ILE A 119 -1.27 -13.65 14.22
CA ILE A 119 -1.17 -13.96 12.80
C ILE A 119 0.28 -14.05 12.34
N THR A 120 0.55 -14.96 11.42
CA THR A 120 1.86 -15.15 10.82
C THR A 120 1.79 -15.02 9.31
N VAL A 121 2.93 -14.66 8.71
CA VAL A 121 3.12 -14.66 7.27
C VAL A 121 4.51 -15.21 6.98
N ASP A 122 4.61 -16.23 6.11
CA ASP A 122 5.85 -16.95 5.81
C ASP A 122 6.64 -17.32 7.09
N ASP A 123 5.96 -17.97 8.04
CA ASP A 123 6.47 -18.38 9.37
C ASP A 123 6.90 -17.23 10.32
N SER A 124 6.76 -15.97 9.92
CA SER A 124 7.12 -14.80 10.73
C SER A 124 5.87 -14.24 11.43
N VAL A 125 5.98 -13.90 12.71
CA VAL A 125 4.88 -13.22 13.44
C VAL A 125 4.61 -11.87 12.79
N PHE A 126 3.41 -11.70 12.24
CA PHE A 126 3.03 -10.48 11.52
C PHE A 126 2.30 -9.49 12.44
N GLY A 127 1.58 -9.99 13.44
CA GLY A 127 0.95 -9.16 14.46
C GLY A 127 -0.07 -9.89 15.33
N LEU A 128 -0.65 -9.16 16.28
CA LEU A 128 -1.66 -9.64 17.21
C LEU A 128 -3.05 -9.24 16.71
N LEU A 129 -3.96 -10.20 16.54
CA LEU A 129 -5.36 -9.91 16.24
C LEU A 129 -6.14 -9.46 17.49
N GLY A 130 -5.79 -10.03 18.64
CA GLY A 130 -6.37 -9.71 19.94
C GLY A 130 -6.68 -10.95 20.78
N PRO A 131 -7.36 -10.77 21.92
CA PRO A 131 -7.70 -11.87 22.83
C PRO A 131 -8.63 -12.89 22.17
N ALA A 132 -8.37 -14.18 22.38
CA ALA A 132 -9.18 -15.27 21.85
C ALA A 132 -10.65 -15.23 22.32
N ALA A 133 -10.91 -14.61 23.47
CA ALA A 133 -12.27 -14.38 23.99
C ALA A 133 -13.11 -13.46 23.08
N ASP A 134 -12.49 -12.54 22.35
CA ASP A 134 -13.21 -11.66 21.40
C ASP A 134 -13.49 -12.37 20.07
N TYR A 135 -12.83 -13.52 19.84
CA TYR A 135 -12.88 -14.29 18.60
C TYR A 135 -13.17 -15.79 18.88
N GLU A 136 -14.14 -16.08 19.75
CA GLU A 136 -14.41 -17.45 20.23
C GLU A 136 -14.61 -18.47 19.09
N LEU A 137 -15.33 -18.09 18.03
CA LEU A 137 -15.54 -18.96 16.87
C LEU A 137 -14.23 -19.29 16.17
N LEU A 138 -13.37 -18.28 15.94
CA LEU A 138 -12.06 -18.50 15.32
C LEU A 138 -11.19 -19.40 16.18
N ALA A 139 -11.16 -19.19 17.50
CA ALA A 139 -10.43 -20.03 18.43
C ALA A 139 -10.91 -21.50 18.40
N GLN A 140 -12.23 -21.73 18.28
CA GLN A 140 -12.81 -23.08 18.14
C GLN A 140 -12.44 -23.73 16.80
N LEU A 141 -12.40 -22.96 15.71
CA LEU A 141 -12.01 -23.47 14.41
C LEU A 141 -10.51 -23.82 14.39
N LEU A 142 -9.66 -23.00 15.02
CA LEU A 142 -8.22 -23.23 15.12
C LEU A 142 -7.86 -24.50 15.89
N ALA A 143 -8.72 -24.93 16.82
CA ALA A 143 -8.57 -26.21 17.49
C ALA A 143 -8.83 -27.42 16.59
N GLN A 144 -9.44 -27.23 15.41
CA GLN A 144 -9.86 -28.30 14.50
C GLN A 144 -8.96 -28.39 13.26
N ALA A 145 -8.52 -27.26 12.71
CA ALA A 145 -7.72 -27.21 11.50
C ALA A 145 -6.85 -25.94 11.44
N PRO A 146 -5.75 -25.95 10.68
CA PRO A 146 -5.02 -24.75 10.29
C PRO A 146 -5.90 -23.84 9.42
N ILE A 147 -5.89 -22.54 9.70
CA ILE A 147 -6.77 -21.56 9.05
C ILE A 147 -5.93 -20.42 8.51
N ALA A 148 -6.19 -20.08 7.25
CA ALA A 148 -5.66 -18.89 6.62
C ALA A 148 -6.77 -17.86 6.37
N ALA A 149 -6.40 -16.59 6.31
CA ALA A 149 -7.25 -15.51 5.80
C ALA A 149 -6.46 -14.61 4.87
N ARG A 150 -7.20 -13.78 4.12
CA ARG A 150 -6.59 -12.67 3.41
C ARG A 150 -6.37 -11.52 4.38
N ALA A 151 -5.20 -10.89 4.31
CA ALA A 151 -4.89 -9.66 5.00
C ALA A 151 -4.58 -8.56 3.99
N TYR A 152 -4.83 -7.34 4.41
CA TYR A 152 -4.72 -6.12 3.64
C TYR A 152 -3.80 -5.15 4.37
N ILE A 153 -2.76 -4.70 3.67
CA ILE A 153 -1.78 -3.71 4.13
C ILE A 153 -2.00 -2.39 3.39
N ALA A 154 -2.19 -1.28 4.12
CA ALA A 154 -2.09 0.07 3.57
C ALA A 154 -1.60 1.06 4.62
N SER A 155 -0.73 1.98 4.18
CA SER A 155 -0.20 3.05 5.03
C SER A 155 0.41 2.51 6.35
N GLY A 156 1.08 1.36 6.28
CA GLY A 156 1.67 0.70 7.45
C GLY A 156 0.67 0.02 8.39
N MET A 157 -0.63 0.04 8.09
CA MET A 157 -1.67 -0.66 8.88
C MET A 157 -2.01 -1.99 8.23
N VAL A 158 -2.34 -2.97 9.08
CA VAL A 158 -2.73 -4.32 8.67
C VAL A 158 -4.13 -4.62 9.18
N ALA A 159 -4.98 -5.18 8.32
CA ALA A 159 -6.26 -5.74 8.69
C ALA A 159 -6.44 -7.12 8.07
N VAL A 160 -6.95 -8.08 8.83
CA VAL A 160 -7.36 -9.39 8.32
C VAL A 160 -8.83 -9.38 7.95
N ASP A 161 -9.17 -10.14 6.92
CA ASP A 161 -10.53 -10.30 6.43
C ASP A 161 -11.20 -11.48 7.14
N LEU A 162 -12.22 -11.20 7.95
CA LEU A 162 -13.00 -12.19 8.68
C LEU A 162 -14.37 -12.41 8.03
N PRO A 163 -14.99 -13.58 8.21
CA PRO A 163 -16.30 -13.87 7.64
C PRO A 163 -17.38 -12.91 8.15
N ALA A 164 -18.09 -12.25 7.22
CA ALA A 164 -19.27 -11.46 7.56
C ALA A 164 -20.49 -12.33 7.90
N ASP A 165 -20.61 -13.48 7.25
CA ASP A 165 -21.72 -14.42 7.43
C ASP A 165 -21.28 -15.66 8.22
N PRO A 166 -21.83 -15.87 9.43
CA PRO A 166 -21.55 -17.06 10.24
C PRO A 166 -21.90 -18.40 9.57
N GLN A 167 -22.74 -18.40 8.53
CA GLN A 167 -23.10 -19.61 7.79
C GLN A 167 -22.14 -19.91 6.63
N GLN A 168 -21.36 -18.91 6.19
CA GLN A 168 -20.43 -19.02 5.08
C GLN A 168 -19.02 -18.65 5.56
N LEU A 169 -18.45 -19.51 6.39
CA LEU A 169 -17.17 -19.26 7.05
C LEU A 169 -15.96 -19.45 6.15
N PHE A 170 -16.08 -20.25 5.09
CA PHE A 170 -14.94 -20.67 4.26
C PHE A 170 -15.11 -20.28 2.81
N ALA A 171 -13.99 -19.90 2.19
CA ALA A 171 -13.86 -19.69 0.77
C ALA A 171 -13.15 -20.90 0.12
N PRO A 172 -13.33 -21.12 -1.20
CA PRO A 172 -12.51 -22.08 -1.93
C PRO A 172 -11.02 -21.72 -1.84
N ASN A 173 -10.16 -22.73 -1.78
CA ASN A 173 -8.72 -22.53 -1.80
C ASN A 173 -8.27 -21.84 -3.10
N VAL A 174 -7.29 -20.94 -2.97
CA VAL A 174 -6.76 -20.18 -4.10
C VAL A 174 -5.62 -20.97 -4.74
N PRO A 175 -5.68 -21.26 -6.06
CA PRO A 175 -4.58 -21.93 -6.76
C PRO A 175 -3.26 -21.15 -6.62
N PRO A 176 -2.12 -21.85 -6.46
CA PRO A 176 -0.84 -21.17 -6.27
C PRO A 176 -0.41 -20.42 -7.54
N LEU A 177 0.16 -19.23 -7.35
CA LEU A 177 0.75 -18.45 -8.42
C LEU A 177 2.15 -19.01 -8.74
N SER A 178 2.37 -19.32 -10.03
CA SER A 178 3.57 -20.03 -10.51
C SER A 178 4.78 -19.13 -10.77
N PHE A 179 4.63 -17.81 -10.66
CA PHE A 179 5.66 -16.80 -10.97
C PHE A 179 5.63 -15.69 -9.92
N GLY A 180 6.80 -15.16 -9.52
CA GLY A 180 6.90 -13.94 -8.72
C GLY A 180 7.34 -14.08 -7.25
N ILE A 181 7.36 -15.29 -6.68
CA ILE A 181 7.79 -15.53 -5.28
C ILE A 181 9.32 -15.66 -5.16
N ASN A 182 10.07 -14.82 -5.87
CA ASN A 182 11.54 -14.74 -5.70
C ASN A 182 11.96 -13.46 -4.95
N THR A 183 11.04 -12.51 -4.78
CA THR A 183 11.23 -11.41 -3.84
C THR A 183 10.67 -11.86 -2.50
N PRO A 184 11.44 -11.79 -1.40
CA PRO A 184 10.91 -12.11 -0.08
C PRO A 184 9.73 -11.16 0.20
N LEU A 185 8.60 -11.74 0.63
CA LEU A 185 7.38 -10.98 0.90
C LEU A 185 7.63 -9.87 1.90
N ILE A 186 8.33 -10.20 2.98
CA ILE A 186 8.81 -9.26 3.98
C ILE A 186 10.13 -8.68 3.47
N PRO A 187 10.21 -7.37 3.18
CA PRO A 187 11.45 -6.73 2.77
C PRO A 187 12.52 -6.90 3.84
N SER A 188 13.80 -6.96 3.46
CA SER A 188 14.87 -7.00 4.45
C SER A 188 14.81 -5.79 5.38
N PRO A 189 15.11 -5.95 6.68
CA PRO A 189 15.17 -4.82 7.60
C PRO A 189 16.13 -3.77 7.05
N LEU A 190 15.75 -2.50 7.13
CA LEU A 190 16.71 -1.42 6.88
C LEU A 190 17.85 -1.59 7.88
N ALA A 191 19.07 -1.76 7.39
CA ALA A 191 20.24 -1.74 8.25
C ALA A 191 20.29 -0.37 8.92
N LEU A 192 19.97 -0.33 10.22
CA LEU A 192 20.49 0.73 11.08
C LEU A 192 22.01 0.60 10.99
N GLY A 193 22.64 1.51 10.25
CA GLY A 193 24.04 1.40 9.83
C GLY A 193 24.96 1.01 10.98
N GLY A 194 25.33 -0.27 11.04
CA GLY A 194 26.21 -0.84 12.06
C GLY A 194 27.65 -0.36 11.94
N GLU A 195 28.03 0.29 10.83
CA GLU A 195 29.35 0.91 10.66
C GLU A 195 29.39 2.38 11.10
N ALA A 196 28.24 3.06 11.26
CA ALA A 196 28.21 4.45 11.75
C ALA A 196 28.01 4.55 13.28
N ALA A 197 27.56 3.47 13.92
CA ALA A 197 27.37 3.43 15.37
C ALA A 197 28.70 3.20 16.13
N ASP A 198 29.62 2.41 15.56
CA ASP A 198 30.92 2.13 16.19
C ASP A 198 31.93 3.28 16.05
N GLU A 199 31.84 4.13 15.01
CA GLU A 199 32.67 5.34 14.91
C GLU A 199 32.23 6.45 15.88
N LEU A 200 30.96 6.49 16.30
CA LEU A 200 30.46 7.48 17.27
C LEU A 200 30.67 7.07 18.74
N LEU A 201 31.01 5.80 18.99
CA LEU A 201 31.29 5.29 20.33
C LEU A 201 32.78 5.31 20.69
N ASN A 202 33.65 5.67 19.75
CA ASN A 202 35.08 5.87 19.99
C ASN A 202 35.42 7.35 20.25
N PHE A 203 34.59 8.03 21.04
CA PHE A 203 34.86 9.39 21.49
C PHE A 203 35.81 9.34 22.69
N ASP A 204 37.08 9.69 22.49
CA ASP A 204 38.03 9.87 23.59
C ASP A 204 37.74 11.24 24.25
N PRO A 205 37.28 11.29 25.52
CA PRO A 205 36.99 12.55 26.19
C PRO A 205 38.22 13.43 26.42
N GLU A 206 39.44 12.95 26.18
CA GLU A 206 40.67 13.76 26.24
C GLU A 206 41.01 14.49 24.93
N GLU A 207 40.32 14.20 23.81
CA GLU A 207 40.56 14.88 22.52
C GLU A 207 39.83 16.23 22.38
N PHE A 208 39.12 16.68 23.43
CA PHE A 208 38.43 17.97 23.46
C PHE A 208 39.44 19.13 23.65
N VAL A 209 40.18 19.46 22.60
CA VAL A 209 40.89 20.74 22.49
C VAL A 209 39.92 21.75 21.90
N ASP A 210 39.52 22.76 22.70
CA ASP A 210 38.68 23.87 22.22
C ASP A 210 39.25 24.46 20.92
N PRO A 211 38.56 24.38 19.78
CA PRO A 211 39.01 25.03 18.57
C PRO A 211 38.83 26.55 18.67
N PRO A 212 39.78 27.35 18.15
CA PRO A 212 39.68 28.80 18.19
C PRO A 212 38.48 29.28 17.37
N HIS A 213 37.78 30.29 17.90
CA HIS A 213 36.66 30.98 17.27
C HIS A 213 36.84 31.16 15.76
N ALA A 214 36.06 30.41 14.97
CA ALA A 214 35.87 30.66 13.55
C ALA A 214 34.41 31.12 13.32
N THR A 215 34.28 32.37 12.88
CA THR A 215 33.03 33.06 12.56
C THR A 215 32.29 32.36 11.43
N LYS A 216 31.08 31.86 11.69
CA LYS A 216 30.13 31.44 10.64
C LYS A 216 29.57 32.69 9.93
N PRO A 217 29.45 32.70 8.58
CA PRO A 217 28.51 33.58 7.93
C PRO A 217 27.09 33.07 8.19
N GLU A 218 26.23 33.91 8.78
CA GLU A 218 24.82 33.61 9.02
C GLU A 218 24.10 33.32 7.69
N SER A 219 23.63 32.09 7.53
CA SER A 219 22.69 31.74 6.47
C SER A 219 21.28 32.12 6.94
N ALA A 220 20.84 33.34 6.59
CA ALA A 220 19.57 33.93 7.00
C ALA A 220 18.34 33.34 6.27
N ARG A 221 18.16 32.00 6.23
CA ARG A 221 17.03 31.39 5.50
C ARG A 221 16.09 30.46 6.27
N PHE A 222 16.34 30.16 7.54
CA PHE A 222 15.44 29.24 8.28
C PHE A 222 15.18 29.61 9.75
N PHE A 223 15.10 30.90 10.06
CA PHE A 223 14.60 31.37 11.37
C PHE A 223 13.50 32.41 11.20
N VAL A 224 12.36 31.98 10.68
CA VAL A 224 11.07 32.57 11.05
C VAL A 224 10.16 31.40 11.38
N ARG A 225 9.95 31.15 12.68
CA ARG A 225 8.83 30.33 13.13
C ARG A 225 7.56 31.16 12.83
N PRO A 226 6.60 30.66 12.05
CA PRO A 226 5.31 31.32 11.98
C PRO A 226 4.68 31.25 13.36
N ASP A 227 4.27 32.39 13.90
CA ASP A 227 3.45 32.45 15.09
C ASP A 227 2.03 32.08 14.65
N PHE A 228 1.59 30.87 14.98
CA PHE A 228 0.21 30.47 14.76
C PHE A 228 -0.59 30.96 15.96
N ASP A 229 -1.01 32.22 15.90
CA ASP A 229 -2.10 32.69 16.74
C ASP A 229 -3.31 31.78 16.49
N ASN A 230 -4.00 31.41 17.58
CA ASN A 230 -5.13 30.47 17.64
C ASN A 230 -6.31 30.87 16.71
N GLN A 231 -6.12 30.72 15.40
CA GLN A 231 -7.16 30.85 14.39
C GLN A 231 -7.56 29.43 13.93
N PRO A 232 -8.86 29.17 13.74
CA PRO A 232 -9.32 27.86 13.30
C PRO A 232 -8.72 27.51 11.93
N ALA A 233 -8.39 26.22 11.76
CA ALA A 233 -7.59 25.65 10.66
C ALA A 233 -8.10 25.89 9.22
N THR A 234 -9.22 26.59 9.06
CA THR A 234 -9.85 26.87 7.77
C THR A 234 -9.26 28.07 7.05
N GLU A 235 -8.73 29.07 7.76
CA GLU A 235 -8.16 30.29 7.14
C GLU A 235 -6.69 30.10 6.69
N ALA A 236 -5.88 29.37 7.47
CA ALA A 236 -4.50 29.04 7.10
C ALA A 236 -4.41 28.17 5.83
N PHE A 237 -5.44 27.36 5.56
CA PHE A 237 -5.51 26.51 4.38
C PHE A 237 -5.88 27.28 3.10
N GLN A 238 -6.61 28.40 3.20
CA GLN A 238 -6.93 29.26 2.05
C GLN A 238 -5.76 30.15 1.61
N ALA A 239 -4.88 30.55 2.55
CA ALA A 239 -3.71 31.38 2.25
C ALA A 239 -2.64 30.66 1.40
N LEU A 240 -2.61 29.32 1.41
CA LEU A 240 -1.62 28.53 0.65
C LEU A 240 -1.93 28.41 -0.85
N PHE A 241 -3.16 28.72 -1.29
CA PHE A 241 -3.61 28.52 -2.68
C PHE A 241 -4.06 29.79 -3.39
N HIS A 242 -3.98 30.96 -2.75
CA HIS A 242 -4.11 32.24 -3.46
C HIS A 242 -2.76 32.65 -4.04
N LYS A 243 -2.62 32.40 -5.34
CA LYS A 243 -1.60 33.02 -6.19
C LYS A 243 -1.89 34.52 -6.22
N ASP A 244 -1.11 35.32 -5.50
CA ASP A 244 -1.12 36.79 -5.64
C ASP A 244 -0.85 37.15 -7.11
N PRO A 245 -1.76 37.83 -7.80
CA PRO A 245 -1.50 38.40 -9.11
C PRO A 245 -0.90 39.79 -8.91
N ALA A 246 0.37 39.87 -8.50
CA ALA A 246 1.05 41.15 -8.32
C ALA A 246 2.56 41.05 -8.58
N THR A 247 2.94 40.66 -9.79
CA THR A 247 4.17 41.11 -10.45
C THR A 247 3.95 40.99 -11.96
N ASP A 248 3.23 41.96 -12.52
CA ASP A 248 3.28 42.36 -13.93
C ASP A 248 2.38 43.60 -14.09
N ALA A 249 2.78 44.70 -13.46
CA ALA A 249 2.25 46.03 -13.74
C ALA A 249 3.22 47.08 -13.17
N ASP A 250 4.18 47.51 -13.98
CA ASP A 250 4.76 48.85 -13.90
C ASP A 250 5.47 49.13 -15.23
N ASP A 251 4.72 49.73 -16.15
CA ASP A 251 5.15 50.84 -17.01
C ASP A 251 4.02 51.15 -18.02
N ALA A 252 2.94 51.74 -17.52
CA ALA A 252 2.00 52.49 -18.35
C ALA A 252 1.19 53.47 -17.50
N ASP A 253 1.68 54.70 -17.39
CA ASP A 253 0.93 55.95 -17.23
C ASP A 253 1.93 57.05 -17.62
N GLU A 254 1.64 58.13 -18.32
CA GLU A 254 0.42 58.79 -18.77
C GLU A 254 0.91 59.89 -19.74
N ALA A 255 0.12 60.29 -20.74
CA ALA A 255 -0.14 61.71 -21.06
C ALA A 255 -0.83 61.93 -22.41
N GLY A 256 -1.96 62.66 -22.35
CA GLY A 256 -2.35 63.70 -23.32
C GLY A 256 -3.09 63.19 -24.55
N ASP A 257 -4.42 63.28 -24.61
CA ASP A 257 -5.21 64.49 -24.89
C ASP A 257 -5.21 64.94 -26.37
N ASP A 258 -6.41 65.33 -26.78
CA ASP A 258 -6.82 66.12 -27.94
C ASP A 258 -6.96 65.48 -29.33
N GLY A 259 -8.22 65.37 -29.76
CA GLY A 259 -8.67 66.24 -30.86
C GLY A 259 -8.86 65.64 -32.26
N LYS A 260 -10.14 65.68 -32.68
CA LYS A 260 -10.70 65.93 -34.03
C LYS A 260 -10.96 64.78 -35.01
N GLU A 261 -12.26 64.69 -35.37
CA GLU A 261 -12.82 64.91 -36.73
C GLU A 261 -11.87 64.60 -37.89
N THR A 262 -12.15 63.68 -38.82
CA THR A 262 -13.34 63.53 -39.69
C THR A 262 -13.23 62.22 -40.44
#